data_AF-A0A1G2B6G3-F1
#
_entry.id   AF-A0A1G2B6G3-F1
#
_cell.length_a   1.000
_cell.length_b   1.000
_cell.length_c   1.000
_cell.angle_alpha   90.00
_cell.angle_beta   90.00
_cell.angle_gamma   90.00
#
_symmetry.space_group_name_H-M   'P 1'
#
loop_
_entity.id
_entity.type
_entity.pdbx_description
1 polymer ?
#
loop_
_entity_poly.entity_id
_entity_poly.type
_entity_poly.pdbx_seq_one_letter_code
_entity_poly.pdbx_strand_id
1 'polypeptide(L)'
;MKLKWSVMGRLFFIALITMGLPPWCQDSDDDGILDRVDNCPQVANIDQKDSDFDHAGDACQVFLAVFGYDWDAHGYDVRAVSDGGYIVVGEITNATRDAFIVKTDAFGNELWNKSFDNGRMDSARSVVEISVGKYIVMGTEEANGMSRMFVIALDPSGNQEWKKTFMEGSGSNEFGRGLTKKDNSIMGVSTGTDANGAIYNRLLGLDEAGNVLQNTLIVHGDFQFRTIDARSAGYIVCAEAESMDHISSWVAQFDSGGTIVAEKDFLDGGCKNIATLADDGAMLIGELATEEGKQLILRKFNADLGHLWFKEYGNPGEDEVGRAASEAADGGYFAVGSTKTTGTEISQVLIIKTNSDGAVEWARKLNEDSAAGTGEAVRGTPDGGFVMTGRHFGGALLWKSDSQGTVPQ
;
A
#
# COMPACT_ATOMS: atom_id res chain seq x y z
N MET A 1 -65.43 -47.12 29.85
CA MET A 1 -64.40 -47.76 29.01
C MET A 1 -64.38 -47.05 27.66
N LYS A 2 -63.34 -46.20 27.48
CA LYS A 2 -62.88 -45.45 26.29
C LYS A 2 -63.94 -44.91 25.29
N LEU A 3 -64.22 -43.61 25.40
CA LEU A 3 -64.86 -42.79 24.36
C LEU A 3 -63.93 -42.63 23.14
N LYS A 4 -64.48 -42.84 21.95
CA LYS A 4 -64.06 -42.15 20.72
C LYS A 4 -65.12 -41.08 20.44
N TRP A 5 -64.72 -39.87 20.05
CA TRP A 5 -65.21 -39.07 18.91
C TRP A 5 -64.25 -37.88 18.69
N SER A 6 -64.29 -37.35 17.47
CA SER A 6 -63.39 -36.44 16.75
C SER A 6 -62.97 -35.14 17.45
N VAL A 7 -61.92 -34.45 16.94
CA VAL A 7 -61.92 -33.05 16.44
C VAL A 7 -60.56 -32.74 15.78
N MET A 8 -60.60 -32.00 14.66
CA MET A 8 -59.51 -31.29 14.01
C MET A 8 -58.49 -30.64 14.97
N GLY A 9 -57.19 -30.84 14.74
CA GLY A 9 -56.10 -30.02 15.28
C GLY A 9 -54.90 -30.11 14.32
N ARG A 10 -54.63 -29.08 13.51
CA ARG A 10 -53.64 -28.03 13.74
C ARG A 10 -52.24 -28.60 14.05
N LEU A 11 -51.26 -28.36 13.17
CA LEU A 11 -50.31 -27.25 13.35
C LEU A 11 -49.28 -27.23 12.21
N PHE A 12 -49.29 -26.11 11.49
CA PHE A 12 -48.18 -25.41 10.84
C PHE A 12 -46.84 -26.16 10.79
N PHE A 13 -46.50 -26.67 9.60
CA PHE A 13 -45.10 -26.64 9.20
C PHE A 13 -44.72 -25.17 9.02
N ILE A 14 -44.00 -24.65 10.01
CA ILE A 14 -43.27 -23.39 9.88
C ILE A 14 -42.28 -23.62 8.74
N ALA A 15 -42.53 -22.95 7.61
CA ALA A 15 -41.45 -22.59 6.72
C ALA A 15 -40.40 -21.88 7.59
N LEU A 16 -39.19 -22.43 7.68
CA LEU A 16 -38.03 -21.68 8.11
C LEU A 16 -37.85 -20.56 7.08
N ILE A 17 -38.60 -19.48 7.28
CA ILE A 17 -38.27 -18.21 6.68
C ILE A 17 -36.99 -17.82 7.41
N THR A 18 -35.96 -17.55 6.61
CA THR A 18 -34.79 -16.78 6.98
C THR A 18 -35.22 -15.37 7.43
N MET A 19 -36.03 -15.27 8.49
CA MET A 19 -36.27 -14.01 9.17
C MET A 19 -35.01 -13.78 10.00
N GLY A 20 -34.16 -12.85 9.54
CA GLY A 20 -33.09 -12.31 10.37
C GLY A 20 -33.65 -11.92 11.74
N LEU A 21 -32.77 -11.91 12.74
CA LEU A 21 -33.14 -11.48 14.09
C LEU A 21 -33.85 -10.12 14.02
N PRO A 22 -34.82 -9.85 14.92
CA PRO A 22 -35.40 -8.51 15.01
C PRO A 22 -34.26 -7.49 15.14
N PRO A 23 -34.35 -6.29 14.51
CA PRO A 23 -33.26 -5.30 14.52
C PRO A 23 -32.75 -4.91 15.91
N TRP A 24 -33.54 -5.15 16.96
CA TRP A 24 -33.21 -4.84 18.35
C TRP A 24 -32.36 -5.92 19.05
N CYS A 25 -32.07 -7.03 18.39
CA CYS A 25 -31.21 -8.12 18.87
C CYS A 25 -30.08 -8.42 17.87
N GLN A 26 -29.81 -7.51 16.95
CA GLN A 26 -28.71 -7.63 16.01
C GLN A 26 -27.39 -7.25 16.70
N ASP A 27 -26.38 -8.07 16.44
CA ASP A 27 -24.98 -7.95 16.80
C ASP A 27 -24.26 -8.39 15.52
N SER A 28 -23.73 -7.42 14.79
CA SER A 28 -23.26 -7.61 13.41
C SER A 28 -21.81 -8.05 13.32
N ASP A 29 -21.02 -7.87 14.38
CA ASP A 29 -19.61 -8.26 14.46
C ASP A 29 -19.32 -9.34 15.52
N ASP A 30 -20.37 -9.86 16.16
CA ASP A 30 -20.36 -10.97 17.11
C ASP A 30 -19.48 -10.70 18.35
N ASP A 31 -19.36 -9.45 18.79
CA ASP A 31 -18.58 -9.06 19.97
C ASP A 31 -19.37 -9.14 21.30
N GLY A 32 -20.69 -9.33 21.21
CA GLY A 32 -21.61 -9.44 22.35
C GLY A 32 -22.26 -8.12 22.77
N ILE A 33 -21.99 -7.01 22.07
CA ILE A 33 -22.68 -5.73 22.18
C ILE A 33 -23.68 -5.64 21.03
N LEU A 34 -24.90 -5.16 21.31
CA LEU A 34 -25.93 -5.04 20.26
C LEU A 34 -25.67 -3.77 19.44
N ASP A 35 -25.83 -3.83 18.11
CA ASP A 35 -25.59 -2.73 17.16
C ASP A 35 -26.17 -1.36 17.61
N ARG A 36 -27.29 -1.37 18.32
CA ARG A 36 -27.98 -0.15 18.79
C ARG A 36 -27.28 0.59 19.94
N VAL A 37 -26.34 -0.06 20.62
CA VAL A 37 -25.56 0.49 21.73
C VAL A 37 -24.06 0.35 21.48
N ASP A 38 -23.70 -0.18 20.32
CA ASP A 38 -22.33 -0.40 19.89
C ASP A 38 -21.78 0.86 19.21
N ASN A 39 -20.62 1.35 19.66
CA ASN A 39 -19.92 2.47 19.02
C ASN A 39 -19.07 2.04 17.81
N CYS A 40 -18.94 0.74 17.53
CA CYS A 40 -18.39 0.18 16.31
C CYS A 40 -19.21 -1.02 15.80
N PRO A 41 -20.45 -0.86 15.31
CA PRO A 41 -21.35 -1.97 14.97
C PRO A 41 -20.87 -2.97 13.91
N GLN A 42 -19.69 -2.81 13.32
CA GLN A 42 -19.14 -3.68 12.28
C GLN A 42 -17.70 -4.11 12.61
N VAL A 43 -17.16 -3.72 13.77
CA VAL A 43 -15.78 -3.97 14.19
C VAL A 43 -15.75 -4.28 15.68
N ALA A 44 -15.55 -5.56 15.99
CA ALA A 44 -15.63 -6.08 17.34
C ALA A 44 -14.75 -5.28 18.33
N ASN A 45 -15.38 -4.70 19.35
CA ASN A 45 -14.75 -3.87 20.37
C ASN A 45 -15.52 -3.95 21.71
N ILE A 46 -15.41 -5.10 22.37
CA ILE A 46 -16.05 -5.41 23.66
C ILE A 46 -15.83 -4.34 24.75
N ASP A 47 -14.71 -3.61 24.70
CA ASP A 47 -14.41 -2.56 25.66
C ASP A 47 -15.12 -1.22 25.38
N GLN A 48 -15.72 -1.08 24.19
CA GLN A 48 -16.45 0.09 23.71
C GLN A 48 -15.65 1.38 23.91
N LYS A 49 -14.33 1.30 23.81
CA LYS A 49 -13.44 2.43 24.08
C LYS A 49 -13.63 3.50 23.01
N ASP A 50 -13.85 4.72 23.45
CA ASP A 50 -13.98 5.94 22.64
C ASP A 50 -13.16 7.02 23.35
N SER A 51 -11.97 7.30 22.83
CA SER A 51 -10.98 8.17 23.47
C SER A 51 -11.16 9.65 23.15
N ASP A 52 -11.79 9.98 22.02
CA ASP A 52 -12.00 11.35 21.55
C ASP A 52 -13.45 11.84 21.72
N PHE A 53 -14.34 10.95 22.17
CA PHE A 53 -15.74 11.20 22.52
C PHE A 53 -16.60 11.63 21.32
N ASP A 54 -16.31 11.12 20.12
CA ASP A 54 -17.09 11.39 18.91
C ASP A 54 -18.24 10.37 18.67
N HIS A 55 -18.37 9.37 19.55
CA HIS A 55 -19.27 8.20 19.49
C HIS A 55 -18.92 7.13 18.46
N ALA A 56 -17.84 7.29 17.69
CA ALA A 56 -17.19 6.17 17.03
C ALA A 56 -16.18 5.57 18.01
N GLY A 57 -16.13 4.25 18.13
CA GLY A 57 -15.12 3.61 18.96
C GLY A 57 -13.73 3.69 18.32
N ASP A 58 -12.69 3.66 19.16
CA ASP A 58 -11.28 3.64 18.73
C ASP A 58 -11.00 2.53 17.69
N ALA A 59 -11.75 1.43 17.75
CA ALA A 59 -11.60 0.27 16.88
C ALA A 59 -12.04 0.51 15.43
N CYS A 60 -13.00 1.40 15.21
CA CYS A 60 -13.54 1.74 13.89
C CYS A 60 -13.21 3.19 13.49
N GLN A 61 -12.19 3.78 14.12
CA GLN A 61 -11.79 5.15 13.84
C GLN A 61 -11.45 5.36 12.36
N VAL A 62 -11.96 6.47 11.84
CA VAL A 62 -11.59 7.00 10.52
C VAL A 62 -11.04 8.42 10.70
N PHE A 63 -10.07 8.79 9.88
CA PHE A 63 -9.49 10.14 9.91
C PHE A 63 -8.78 10.47 8.59
N LEU A 64 -8.68 11.76 8.29
CA LEU A 64 -7.89 12.28 7.18
C LEU A 64 -6.95 13.36 7.74
N ALA A 65 -5.65 13.10 7.62
CA ALA A 65 -4.60 14.02 8.01
C ALA A 65 -3.76 14.40 6.78
N VAL A 66 -3.29 15.64 6.74
CA VAL A 66 -2.41 16.14 5.67
C VAL A 66 -1.20 16.79 6.32
N PHE A 67 -0.01 16.31 6.00
CA PHE A 67 1.26 16.78 6.57
C PHE A 67 2.07 17.55 5.54
N GLY A 68 2.87 18.52 6.00
CA GLY A 68 3.80 19.28 5.15
C GLY A 68 3.13 20.21 4.14
N TYR A 69 1.90 20.68 4.41
CA TYR A 69 1.11 21.54 3.52
C TYR A 69 1.85 22.81 3.09
N ASP A 70 2.60 23.43 4.00
CA ASP A 70 3.35 24.66 3.73
C ASP A 70 4.54 24.46 2.77
N TRP A 71 4.89 23.20 2.45
CA TRP A 71 6.14 22.83 1.78
C TRP A 71 5.94 21.96 0.53
N ASP A 72 4.71 21.77 0.06
CA ASP A 72 4.39 20.84 -1.03
C ASP A 72 4.95 19.44 -0.78
N ALA A 73 4.22 18.65 0.00
CA ALA A 73 4.64 17.32 0.44
C ALA A 73 3.98 16.18 -0.33
N HIS A 74 4.68 15.05 -0.43
CA HIS A 74 4.21 13.86 -1.11
C HIS A 74 4.60 12.60 -0.31
N GLY A 75 3.61 11.82 0.14
CA GLY A 75 3.84 10.53 0.79
C GLY A 75 3.93 9.40 -0.23
N TYR A 76 4.93 8.52 -0.09
CA TYR A 76 5.20 7.38 -0.98
C TYR A 76 4.91 6.01 -0.34
N ASP A 77 5.04 5.86 0.97
CA ASP A 77 4.75 4.60 1.67
C ASP A 77 4.15 4.89 3.05
N VAL A 78 3.26 4.02 3.51
CA VAL A 78 2.57 4.13 4.80
C VAL A 78 2.48 2.76 5.46
N ARG A 79 2.72 2.70 6.77
CA ARG A 79 2.55 1.48 7.57
C ARG A 79 1.93 1.76 8.92
N ALA A 80 1.01 0.89 9.32
CA ALA A 80 0.67 0.72 10.73
C ALA A 80 1.89 0.17 11.45
N VAL A 81 2.12 0.63 12.68
CA VAL A 81 3.27 0.26 13.50
C VAL A 81 2.82 -0.32 14.84
N SER A 82 3.75 -0.96 15.54
CA SER A 82 3.47 -1.79 16.72
C SER A 82 2.83 -1.06 17.91
N ASP A 83 2.93 0.27 17.97
CA ASP A 83 2.28 1.10 19.00
C ASP A 83 0.83 1.50 18.64
N GLY A 84 0.30 1.02 17.52
CA GLY A 84 -1.04 1.31 17.02
C GLY A 84 -1.15 2.56 16.14
N GLY A 85 -0.07 3.35 16.01
CA GLY A 85 -0.04 4.49 15.11
C GLY A 85 0.43 4.17 13.69
N TYR A 86 0.77 5.21 12.94
CA TYR A 86 1.20 5.09 11.54
C TYR A 86 2.52 5.81 11.29
N ILE A 87 3.32 5.27 10.38
CA ILE A 87 4.49 5.96 9.82
C ILE A 87 4.27 6.20 8.33
N VAL A 88 4.51 7.43 7.89
CA VAL A 88 4.47 7.86 6.50
C VAL A 88 5.86 8.34 6.10
N VAL A 89 6.35 7.91 4.94
CA VAL A 89 7.59 8.40 4.35
C VAL A 89 7.34 9.00 2.98
N GLY A 90 8.11 10.02 2.65
CA GLY A 90 7.87 10.83 1.48
C GLY A 90 8.97 11.84 1.19
N GLU A 91 8.56 12.92 0.56
CA GLU A 91 9.36 14.12 0.35
C GLU A 91 8.56 15.39 0.65
N ILE A 92 9.28 16.46 0.97
CA ILE A 92 8.79 17.85 0.95
C ILE A 92 9.55 18.61 -0.12
N THR A 93 8.93 19.61 -0.74
CA THR A 93 9.54 20.41 -1.82
C THR A 93 9.50 21.91 -1.49
N ASN A 94 10.29 22.32 -0.48
CA ASN A 94 10.47 23.73 -0.13
C ASN A 94 11.85 24.22 -0.59
N ALA A 95 11.93 24.77 -1.80
CA ALA A 95 13.14 25.19 -2.52
C ALA A 95 14.13 24.06 -2.87
N THR A 96 14.30 23.07 -1.99
CA THR A 96 14.95 21.77 -2.23
C THR A 96 13.96 20.64 -1.95
N ARG A 97 14.18 19.47 -2.57
CA ARG A 97 13.41 18.25 -2.29
C ARG A 97 14.09 17.53 -1.13
N ASP A 98 13.42 17.33 0.00
CA ASP A 98 14.02 16.69 1.17
C ASP A 98 13.20 15.50 1.64
N ALA A 99 13.88 14.46 2.12
CA ALA A 99 13.21 13.26 2.62
C ALA A 99 12.40 13.63 3.87
N PHE A 100 11.10 13.29 3.85
CA PHE A 100 10.15 13.64 4.90
C PHE A 100 9.55 12.38 5.53
N ILE A 101 9.52 12.35 6.85
CA ILE A 101 9.07 11.19 7.63
C ILE A 101 8.18 11.69 8.74
N VAL A 102 6.98 11.13 8.84
CA VAL A 102 5.98 11.50 9.86
C VAL A 102 5.55 10.25 10.62
N LYS A 103 5.51 10.36 11.94
CA LYS A 103 4.91 9.37 12.84
C LYS A 103 3.68 9.97 13.48
N THR A 104 2.60 9.21 13.50
CA THR A 104 1.34 9.58 14.15
C THR A 104 0.99 8.63 15.28
N ASP A 105 0.01 9.01 16.09
CA ASP A 105 -0.75 8.07 16.92
C ASP A 105 -1.79 7.30 16.07
N ALA A 106 -2.64 6.51 16.74
CA ALA A 106 -3.69 5.73 16.12
C ALA A 106 -4.83 6.57 15.51
N PHE A 107 -4.97 7.82 15.94
CA PHE A 107 -6.00 8.76 15.48
C PHE A 107 -5.49 9.70 14.37
N GLY A 108 -4.24 9.49 13.92
CA GLY A 108 -3.61 10.31 12.88
C GLY A 108 -3.02 11.61 13.38
N ASN A 109 -2.96 11.85 14.69
CA ASN A 109 -2.30 13.04 15.23
C ASN A 109 -0.79 12.88 15.12
N GLU A 110 -0.11 13.94 14.67
CA GLU A 110 1.34 13.94 14.57
C GLU A 110 2.01 13.80 15.95
N LEU A 111 2.87 12.80 16.10
CA LEU A 111 3.75 12.65 17.26
C LEU A 111 5.11 13.30 17.01
N TRP A 112 5.64 13.11 15.82
CA TRP A 112 6.83 13.81 15.33
C TRP A 112 6.91 13.75 13.81
N ASN A 113 7.58 14.74 13.23
CA ASN A 113 8.06 14.71 11.86
C ASN A 113 9.56 15.01 11.79
N LYS A 114 10.21 14.52 10.74
CA LYS A 114 11.63 14.76 10.45
C LYS A 114 11.80 15.04 8.97
N SER A 115 12.55 16.09 8.66
CA SER A 115 13.16 16.29 7.35
C SER A 115 14.66 15.99 7.44
N PHE A 116 15.20 15.34 6.42
CA PHE A 116 16.63 15.07 6.31
C PHE A 116 17.19 15.91 5.18
N ASP A 117 17.65 17.11 5.51
CA ASP A 117 18.37 18.01 4.61
C ASP A 117 19.87 17.96 4.94
N ASN A 118 20.66 17.45 4.00
CA ASN A 118 22.13 17.49 4.06
C ASN A 118 22.71 18.32 2.89
N GLY A 119 21.94 19.27 2.37
CA GLY A 119 22.25 20.03 1.15
C GLY A 119 22.10 19.22 -0.13
N ARG A 120 21.25 18.19 -0.12
CA ARG A 120 21.00 17.27 -1.23
C ARG A 120 19.51 17.11 -1.46
N MET A 121 19.13 16.73 -2.68
CA MET A 121 17.74 16.45 -2.97
C MET A 121 17.41 15.01 -2.57
N ASP A 122 16.79 14.84 -1.40
CA ASP A 122 16.53 13.55 -0.77
C ASP A 122 15.04 13.17 -0.90
N SER A 123 14.73 11.90 -1.12
CA SER A 123 13.34 11.38 -1.09
C SER A 123 13.31 10.03 -0.37
N ALA A 124 12.46 9.89 0.64
CA ALA A 124 12.23 8.61 1.32
C ALA A 124 11.13 7.84 0.60
N ARG A 125 11.40 6.59 0.21
CA ARG A 125 10.53 5.81 -0.69
C ARG A 125 9.81 4.66 -0.02
N SER A 126 10.43 4.01 0.95
CA SER A 126 9.83 2.88 1.65
C SER A 126 10.37 2.77 3.07
N VAL A 127 9.56 2.23 3.99
CA VAL A 127 9.86 2.14 5.42
C VAL A 127 9.43 0.82 6.01
N VAL A 128 10.26 0.15 6.81
CA VAL A 128 9.86 -1.01 7.63
C VAL A 128 10.06 -0.70 9.12
N GLU A 129 9.19 -1.21 9.99
CA GLU A 129 9.45 -1.27 11.43
C GLU A 129 10.26 -2.53 11.76
N ILE A 130 11.41 -2.36 12.41
CA ILE A 130 12.32 -3.47 12.75
C ILE A 130 12.15 -3.95 14.19
N SER A 131 11.77 -3.08 15.09
CA SER A 131 11.34 -3.41 16.45
C SER A 131 10.46 -2.26 16.94
N VAL A 132 9.84 -2.39 18.11
CA VAL A 132 8.88 -1.40 18.60
C VAL A 132 9.46 0.01 18.55
N GLY A 133 8.90 0.84 17.65
CA GLY A 133 9.31 2.23 17.44
C GLY A 133 10.62 2.44 16.65
N LYS A 134 11.29 1.39 16.17
CA LYS A 134 12.51 1.53 15.35
C LYS A 134 12.22 1.28 13.89
N TYR A 135 12.74 2.14 13.02
CA TYR A 135 12.42 2.11 11.59
C TYR A 135 13.65 2.03 10.73
N ILE A 136 13.55 1.33 9.60
CA ILE A 136 14.52 1.40 8.51
C ILE A 136 13.83 2.02 7.30
N VAL A 137 14.46 3.05 6.75
CA VAL A 137 13.93 3.81 5.62
C VAL A 137 14.92 3.77 4.48
N MET A 138 14.43 3.47 3.29
CA MET A 138 15.19 3.53 2.05
C MET A 138 14.71 4.70 1.20
N GLY A 139 15.64 5.34 0.51
CA GLY A 139 15.35 6.43 -0.38
C GLY A 139 16.45 6.69 -1.38
N THR A 140 16.36 7.85 -2.02
CA THR A 140 17.38 8.33 -2.96
C THR A 140 17.83 9.71 -2.52
N GLU A 141 19.14 9.92 -2.49
CA GLU A 141 19.78 11.23 -2.33
C GLU A 141 20.41 11.65 -3.66
N GLU A 142 20.19 12.90 -4.06
CA GLU A 142 20.70 13.44 -5.32
C GLU A 142 21.59 14.67 -5.07
N ALA A 143 22.79 14.67 -5.67
CA ALA A 143 23.71 15.79 -5.60
C ALA A 143 24.57 15.89 -6.86
N ASN A 144 24.67 17.10 -7.43
CA ASN A 144 25.47 17.39 -8.61
C ASN A 144 25.16 16.44 -9.80
N GLY A 145 23.88 16.12 -10.00
CA GLY A 145 23.42 15.22 -11.07
C GLY A 145 23.72 13.74 -10.85
N MET A 146 24.10 13.34 -9.63
CA MET A 146 24.28 11.92 -9.26
C MET A 146 23.27 11.53 -8.18
N SER A 147 22.59 10.40 -8.41
CA SER A 147 21.67 9.76 -7.46
C SER A 147 22.35 8.61 -6.73
N ARG A 148 22.17 8.52 -5.41
CA ARG A 148 22.61 7.38 -4.60
C ARG A 148 21.44 6.88 -3.79
N MET A 149 21.31 5.56 -3.67
CA MET A 149 20.41 4.98 -2.69
C MET A 149 20.96 5.27 -1.29
N PHE A 150 20.09 5.70 -0.38
CA PHE A 150 20.40 5.68 1.05
C PHE A 150 19.51 4.67 1.77
N VAL A 151 20.03 4.16 2.89
CA VAL A 151 19.27 3.45 3.91
C VAL A 151 19.61 4.08 5.26
N ILE A 152 18.59 4.45 6.03
CA ILE A 152 18.74 5.02 7.37
C ILE A 152 18.00 4.18 8.40
N ALA A 153 18.57 4.09 9.61
CA ALA A 153 17.85 3.63 10.79
C ALA A 153 17.44 4.79 11.67
N LEU A 154 16.24 4.70 12.21
CA LEU A 154 15.66 5.70 13.10
C LEU A 154 15.34 5.08 14.45
N ASP A 155 15.63 5.83 15.51
CA ASP A 155 15.16 5.54 16.86
C ASP A 155 13.66 5.88 17.03
N PRO A 156 13.04 5.54 18.17
CA PRO A 156 11.62 5.86 18.45
C PRO A 156 11.24 7.34 18.43
N SER A 157 12.21 8.23 18.54
CA SER A 157 12.01 9.69 18.44
C SER A 157 12.30 10.23 17.03
N GLY A 158 12.52 9.36 16.06
CA GLY A 158 12.82 9.69 14.67
C GLY A 158 14.26 10.19 14.46
N ASN A 159 15.16 10.03 15.42
CA ASN A 159 16.55 10.45 15.22
C ASN A 159 17.34 9.36 14.47
N GLN A 160 18.22 9.78 13.57
CA GLN A 160 19.06 8.87 12.80
C GLN A 160 20.08 8.17 13.70
N GLU A 161 19.97 6.85 13.83
CA GLU A 161 20.98 6.01 14.50
C GLU A 161 22.17 5.74 13.57
N TRP A 162 21.89 5.44 12.29
CA TRP A 162 22.90 5.27 11.27
C TRP A 162 22.36 5.56 9.87
N LYS A 163 23.27 5.85 8.93
CA LYS A 163 22.98 6.03 7.49
C LYS A 163 24.03 5.29 6.66
N LYS A 164 23.58 4.59 5.62
CA LYS A 164 24.43 3.95 4.61
C LYS A 164 24.01 4.40 3.23
N THR A 165 24.96 4.51 2.32
CA THR A 165 24.71 4.88 0.93
C THR A 165 25.31 3.83 0.00
N PHE A 166 24.62 3.59 -1.12
CA PHE A 166 24.95 2.52 -2.05
C PHE A 166 24.90 3.03 -3.49
N MET A 167 25.88 2.59 -4.27
CA MET A 167 26.02 2.80 -5.71
C MET A 167 26.98 1.75 -6.28
N GLU A 168 27.03 1.56 -7.60
CA GLU A 168 27.93 0.57 -8.23
C GLU A 168 29.35 1.11 -8.40
N GLY A 169 29.52 2.41 -8.65
CA GLY A 169 30.84 3.01 -8.78
C GLY A 169 30.81 4.51 -9.08
N SER A 170 31.97 5.08 -9.36
CA SER A 170 32.05 6.49 -9.77
C SER A 170 31.29 6.71 -11.08
N GLY A 171 30.39 7.69 -11.11
CA GLY A 171 29.58 8.00 -12.29
C GLY A 171 28.30 7.17 -12.45
N SER A 172 28.06 6.19 -11.58
CA SER A 172 26.80 5.43 -11.57
C SER A 172 25.69 6.19 -10.81
N ASN A 173 24.43 5.99 -11.20
CA ASN A 173 23.28 6.36 -10.40
C ASN A 173 22.66 5.14 -9.72
N GLU A 174 22.02 5.34 -8.57
CA GLU A 174 21.29 4.31 -7.85
C GLU A 174 20.05 4.92 -7.18
N PHE A 175 18.89 4.30 -7.38
CA PHE A 175 17.59 4.76 -6.89
C PHE A 175 16.98 3.70 -5.99
N GLY A 176 16.85 3.99 -4.69
CA GLY A 176 16.14 3.11 -3.75
C GLY A 176 14.65 3.05 -4.08
N ARG A 177 14.07 1.84 -4.13
CA ARG A 177 12.71 1.61 -4.63
C ARG A 177 11.76 1.07 -3.57
N GLY A 178 12.12 -0.05 -2.93
CA GLY A 178 11.23 -0.73 -1.98
C GLY A 178 11.98 -1.45 -0.88
N LEU A 179 11.34 -1.58 0.28
CA LEU A 179 11.81 -2.33 1.44
C LEU A 179 10.72 -3.27 1.96
N THR A 180 11.12 -4.49 2.28
CA THR A 180 10.33 -5.42 3.07
C THR A 180 11.16 -6.03 4.20
N LYS A 181 10.50 -6.48 5.26
CA LYS A 181 11.13 -7.16 6.38
C LYS A 181 10.58 -8.58 6.43
N LYS A 182 11.48 -9.56 6.55
CA LYS A 182 11.13 -10.95 6.80
C LYS A 182 12.01 -11.48 7.92
N ASP A 183 11.38 -11.96 8.99
CA ASP A 183 12.08 -12.39 10.20
C ASP A 183 12.99 -11.27 10.74
N ASN A 184 14.29 -11.52 10.91
CA ASN A 184 15.27 -10.51 11.34
C ASN A 184 16.04 -9.88 10.17
N SER A 185 15.63 -10.14 8.92
CA SER A 185 16.29 -9.61 7.72
C SER A 185 15.46 -8.52 7.08
N ILE A 186 16.14 -7.46 6.65
CA ILE A 186 15.58 -6.40 5.82
C ILE A 186 16.03 -6.66 4.40
N MET A 187 15.10 -6.73 3.46
CA MET A 187 15.41 -6.88 2.04
C MET A 187 14.92 -5.65 1.29
N GLY A 188 15.78 -5.09 0.46
CA GLY A 188 15.50 -3.92 -0.34
C GLY A 188 15.86 -4.11 -1.81
N VAL A 189 15.19 -3.33 -2.65
CA VAL A 189 15.45 -3.29 -4.09
C VAL A 189 15.77 -1.89 -4.55
N SER A 190 16.68 -1.80 -5.51
CA SER A 190 17.00 -0.56 -6.21
C SER A 190 17.24 -0.80 -7.69
N THR A 191 17.20 0.29 -8.45
CA THR A 191 17.61 0.33 -9.84
C THR A 191 18.72 1.35 -9.97
N GLY A 192 19.77 1.02 -10.71
CA GLY A 192 20.84 1.93 -11.02
C GLY A 192 21.18 1.95 -12.50
N THR A 193 22.01 2.92 -12.86
CA THR A 193 22.70 2.97 -14.15
C THR A 193 24.19 3.04 -13.92
N ASP A 194 24.95 2.27 -14.69
CA ASP A 194 26.41 2.33 -14.64
C ASP A 194 26.93 3.65 -15.27
N ALA A 195 28.25 3.84 -15.28
CA ALA A 195 28.87 5.04 -15.87
C ALA A 195 28.61 5.21 -17.39
N ASN A 196 28.18 4.16 -18.09
CA ASN A 196 27.83 4.17 -19.50
C ASN A 196 26.32 4.30 -19.74
N GLY A 197 25.52 4.34 -18.67
CA GLY A 197 24.06 4.39 -18.74
C GLY A 197 23.38 3.02 -18.84
N ALA A 198 24.12 1.90 -18.72
CA ALA A 198 23.52 0.57 -18.72
C ALA A 198 22.74 0.33 -17.42
N ILE A 199 21.50 -0.14 -17.54
CA ILE A 199 20.60 -0.38 -16.41
C ILE A 199 21.01 -1.66 -15.69
N TYR A 200 21.00 -1.60 -14.37
CA TYR A 200 21.05 -2.77 -13.50
C TYR A 200 20.05 -2.60 -12.36
N ASN A 201 19.68 -3.72 -11.77
CA ASN A 201 18.90 -3.79 -10.55
C ASN A 201 19.76 -4.33 -9.42
N ARG A 202 19.38 -4.03 -8.18
CA ARG A 202 20.05 -4.57 -7.00
C ARG A 202 19.05 -5.17 -6.03
N LEU A 203 19.41 -6.34 -5.50
CA LEU A 203 18.80 -6.92 -4.31
C LEU A 203 19.77 -6.75 -3.13
N LEU A 204 19.35 -5.99 -2.12
CA LEU A 204 20.16 -5.63 -0.96
C LEU A 204 19.53 -6.19 0.32
N GLY A 205 20.23 -7.12 0.98
CA GLY A 205 19.86 -7.65 2.28
C GLY A 205 20.68 -7.01 3.38
N LEU A 206 20.05 -6.58 4.46
CA LEU A 206 20.67 -5.95 5.62
C LEU A 206 20.19 -6.61 6.91
N ASP A 207 21.04 -6.63 7.94
CA ASP A 207 20.60 -6.81 9.33
C ASP A 207 20.14 -5.46 9.94
N GLU A 208 19.62 -5.50 11.17
CA GLU A 208 19.14 -4.30 11.89
C GLU A 208 20.23 -3.27 12.19
N ALA A 209 21.51 -3.69 12.24
CA ALA A 209 22.67 -2.81 12.37
C ALA A 209 23.15 -2.25 11.00
N GLY A 210 22.45 -2.62 9.92
CA GLY A 210 22.75 -2.25 8.54
C GLY A 210 23.92 -3.03 7.93
N ASN A 211 24.43 -4.08 8.56
CA ASN A 211 25.46 -4.91 7.93
C ASN A 211 24.88 -5.61 6.72
N VAL A 212 25.66 -5.65 5.64
CA VAL A 212 25.23 -6.24 4.38
C VAL A 212 25.25 -7.76 4.48
N LEU A 213 24.07 -8.36 4.34
CA LEU A 213 23.87 -9.81 4.26
C LEU A 213 23.80 -10.28 2.80
N GLN A 214 23.24 -9.46 1.92
CA GLN A 214 23.06 -9.75 0.50
C GLN A 214 23.30 -8.49 -0.33
N ASN A 215 23.95 -8.59 -1.48
CA ASN A 215 24.15 -7.47 -2.40
C ASN A 215 24.39 -8.00 -3.82
N THR A 216 23.30 -8.35 -4.51
CA THR A 216 23.34 -8.91 -5.87
C THR A 216 22.98 -7.83 -6.88
N LEU A 217 23.76 -7.70 -7.94
CA LEU A 217 23.38 -6.97 -9.13
C LEU A 217 22.71 -7.91 -10.13
N ILE A 218 21.59 -7.48 -10.71
CA ILE A 218 20.74 -8.26 -11.60
C ILE A 218 20.47 -7.42 -12.83
N VAL A 219 20.75 -7.97 -14.01
CA VAL A 219 20.45 -7.33 -15.30
C VAL A 219 19.44 -8.21 -16.02
N HIS A 220 18.30 -7.63 -16.39
CA HIS A 220 17.25 -8.30 -17.15
C HIS A 220 16.66 -7.29 -18.14
N GLY A 221 17.22 -7.23 -19.35
CA GLY A 221 16.87 -6.21 -20.35
C GLY A 221 16.94 -4.79 -19.78
N ASP A 222 15.91 -4.00 -20.09
CA ASP A 222 15.75 -2.62 -19.61
C ASP A 222 14.81 -2.53 -18.38
N PHE A 223 14.46 -3.67 -17.77
CA PHE A 223 13.55 -3.71 -16.63
C PHE A 223 14.14 -3.03 -15.40
N GLN A 224 13.35 -2.19 -14.75
CA GLN A 224 13.70 -1.47 -13.54
C GLN A 224 12.82 -1.93 -12.39
N PHE A 225 13.43 -2.40 -11.30
CA PHE A 225 12.71 -2.73 -10.07
C PHE A 225 11.83 -1.57 -9.57
N ARG A 226 10.67 -1.95 -9.04
CA ARG A 226 9.68 -1.03 -8.50
C ARG A 226 9.41 -1.27 -7.03
N THR A 227 9.23 -2.53 -6.65
CA THR A 227 8.91 -2.89 -5.26
C THR A 227 9.23 -4.36 -5.01
N ILE A 228 9.36 -4.68 -3.73
CA ILE A 228 9.60 -5.99 -3.18
C ILE A 228 8.60 -6.24 -2.07
N ASP A 229 8.14 -7.48 -1.93
CA ASP A 229 7.38 -7.89 -0.75
C ASP A 229 7.81 -9.27 -0.25
N ALA A 230 7.60 -9.50 1.05
CA ALA A 230 7.99 -10.72 1.74
C ALA A 230 6.95 -11.81 1.56
N ARG A 231 7.43 -13.03 1.36
CA ARG A 231 6.63 -14.24 1.19
C ARG A 231 7.04 -15.31 2.19
N SER A 232 6.24 -16.35 2.32
CA SER A 232 6.54 -17.47 3.22
C SER A 232 7.94 -18.06 2.97
N ALA A 233 8.27 -18.29 1.69
CA ALA A 233 9.51 -18.92 1.24
C ALA A 233 10.65 -17.95 0.86
N GLY A 234 10.40 -16.63 0.87
CA GLY A 234 11.38 -15.65 0.41
C GLY A 234 10.75 -14.31 0.07
N TYR A 235 10.91 -13.86 -1.17
CA TYR A 235 10.47 -12.54 -1.61
C TYR A 235 9.87 -12.58 -3.02
N ILE A 236 9.07 -11.58 -3.36
CA ILE A 236 8.61 -11.32 -4.72
C ILE A 236 8.91 -9.88 -5.09
N VAL A 237 9.38 -9.68 -6.32
CA VAL A 237 9.73 -8.38 -6.86
C VAL A 237 9.00 -8.20 -8.17
N CYS A 238 8.56 -6.98 -8.44
CA CYS A 238 8.17 -6.59 -9.79
C CYS A 238 9.07 -5.48 -10.33
N ALA A 239 9.20 -5.49 -11.65
CA ALA A 239 9.95 -4.53 -12.43
C ALA A 239 9.11 -4.07 -13.61
N GLU A 240 9.47 -2.92 -14.17
CA GLU A 240 8.84 -2.34 -15.35
C GLU A 240 9.89 -1.94 -16.37
N ALA A 241 9.58 -2.18 -17.64
CA ALA A 241 10.29 -1.61 -18.77
C ALA A 241 9.29 -0.83 -19.62
N GLU A 242 9.70 0.35 -20.08
CA GLU A 242 8.91 1.19 -20.97
C GLU A 242 9.70 1.40 -22.25
N SER A 243 9.05 1.15 -23.38
CA SER A 243 9.54 1.50 -24.71
C SER A 243 8.57 2.47 -25.39
N MET A 244 8.91 2.93 -26.60
CA MET A 244 8.00 3.83 -27.34
C MET A 244 6.62 3.23 -27.58
N ASP A 245 6.51 1.90 -27.69
CA ASP A 245 5.29 1.24 -28.18
C ASP A 245 4.61 0.35 -27.11
N HIS A 246 5.26 0.07 -25.99
CA HIS A 246 4.71 -0.82 -24.96
C HIS A 246 5.30 -0.58 -23.58
N ILE A 247 4.48 -0.85 -22.56
CA ILE A 247 4.87 -0.95 -21.16
C ILE A 247 4.80 -2.44 -20.78
N SER A 248 5.86 -2.96 -20.20
CA SER A 248 6.00 -4.37 -19.83
C SER A 248 6.37 -4.52 -18.37
N SER A 249 6.05 -5.69 -17.80
CA SER A 249 6.42 -6.04 -16.44
C SER A 249 7.19 -7.35 -16.37
N TRP A 250 8.13 -7.41 -15.43
CA TRP A 250 8.84 -8.64 -15.05
C TRP A 250 8.55 -8.91 -13.58
N VAL A 251 8.17 -10.14 -13.26
CA VAL A 251 7.92 -10.57 -11.89
C VAL A 251 8.85 -11.72 -11.56
N ALA A 252 9.61 -11.58 -10.47
CA ALA A 252 10.57 -12.58 -10.02
C ALA A 252 10.35 -12.94 -8.56
N GLN A 253 10.38 -14.24 -8.27
CA GLN A 253 10.41 -14.80 -6.93
C GLN A 253 11.84 -15.11 -6.55
N PHE A 254 12.21 -14.72 -5.33
CA PHE A 254 13.50 -14.99 -4.74
C PHE A 254 13.32 -15.90 -3.53
N ASP A 255 14.25 -16.82 -3.30
CA ASP A 255 14.36 -17.50 -2.02
C ASP A 255 14.83 -16.53 -0.91
N SER A 256 14.86 -16.99 0.34
CA SER A 256 15.33 -16.19 1.47
C SER A 256 16.79 -15.72 1.35
N GLY A 257 17.60 -16.41 0.53
CA GLY A 257 18.99 -16.06 0.25
C GLY A 257 19.16 -15.09 -0.92
N GLY A 258 18.07 -14.67 -1.59
CA GLY A 258 18.12 -13.75 -2.71
C GLY A 258 18.48 -14.39 -4.05
N THR A 259 18.28 -15.71 -4.20
CA THR A 259 18.40 -16.40 -5.50
C THR A 259 17.05 -16.44 -6.20
N ILE A 260 17.00 -16.14 -7.50
CA ILE A 260 15.77 -16.24 -8.31
C ILE A 260 15.36 -17.72 -8.40
N VAL A 261 14.12 -18.04 -8.02
CA VAL A 261 13.55 -19.39 -8.07
C VAL A 261 12.45 -19.54 -9.12
N ALA A 262 11.79 -18.45 -9.50
CA ALA A 262 10.80 -18.40 -10.57
C ALA A 262 10.68 -16.98 -11.12
N GLU A 263 10.41 -16.83 -12.41
CA GLU A 263 10.21 -15.51 -13.03
C GLU A 263 9.31 -15.57 -14.26
N LYS A 264 8.68 -14.44 -14.58
CA LYS A 264 7.83 -14.26 -15.78
C LYS A 264 7.88 -12.84 -16.31
N ASP A 265 7.87 -12.73 -17.63
CA ASP A 265 7.74 -11.47 -18.36
C ASP A 265 6.31 -11.34 -18.91
N PHE A 266 5.78 -10.12 -18.87
CA PHE A 266 4.47 -9.73 -19.38
C PHE A 266 4.63 -8.50 -20.27
N LEU A 267 4.12 -8.60 -21.51
CA LEU A 267 4.22 -7.51 -22.51
C LEU A 267 2.98 -6.62 -22.53
N ASP A 268 1.98 -6.95 -21.73
CA ASP A 268 0.64 -6.38 -21.65
C ASP A 268 0.43 -5.61 -20.33
N GLY A 269 1.36 -4.68 -20.05
CA GLY A 269 1.24 -3.73 -18.95
C GLY A 269 2.42 -3.72 -17.98
N GLY A 270 2.65 -2.54 -17.39
CA GLY A 270 3.72 -2.27 -16.45
C GLY A 270 3.39 -2.67 -15.01
N CYS A 271 4.42 -2.70 -14.18
CA CYS A 271 4.24 -2.82 -12.74
C CYS A 271 4.58 -1.49 -12.07
N LYS A 272 3.71 -1.04 -11.16
CA LYS A 272 4.06 0.00 -10.17
C LYS A 272 4.18 -0.58 -8.78
N ASN A 273 3.36 -1.57 -8.44
CA ASN A 273 3.46 -2.28 -7.16
C ASN A 273 3.11 -3.78 -7.27
N ILE A 274 3.66 -4.58 -6.35
CA ILE A 274 3.31 -5.97 -6.11
C ILE A 274 3.19 -6.18 -4.60
N ALA A 275 2.12 -6.86 -4.19
CA ALA A 275 1.82 -7.18 -2.80
C ALA A 275 1.55 -8.68 -2.66
N THR A 276 2.07 -9.28 -1.60
CA THR A 276 1.81 -10.67 -1.22
C THR A 276 0.41 -10.76 -0.61
N LEU A 277 -0.31 -11.82 -0.97
CA LEU A 277 -1.65 -12.11 -0.47
C LEU A 277 -1.60 -13.11 0.69
N ALA A 278 -2.70 -13.25 1.43
CA ALA A 278 -2.81 -14.15 2.58
C ALA A 278 -2.59 -15.63 2.21
N ASP A 279 -2.87 -16.01 0.96
CA ASP A 279 -2.62 -17.35 0.42
C ASP A 279 -1.19 -17.54 -0.13
N ASP A 280 -0.28 -16.60 0.15
CA ASP A 280 1.10 -16.50 -0.38
C ASP A 280 1.15 -16.28 -1.90
N GLY A 281 0.00 -16.04 -2.55
CA GLY A 281 -0.10 -15.50 -3.89
C GLY A 281 0.34 -14.04 -3.95
N ALA A 282 0.09 -13.38 -5.10
CA ALA A 282 0.48 -11.99 -5.28
C ALA A 282 -0.51 -11.20 -6.12
N MET A 283 -0.63 -9.91 -5.82
CA MET A 283 -1.34 -8.93 -6.65
C MET A 283 -0.33 -7.94 -7.22
N LEU A 284 -0.22 -7.90 -8.56
CA LEU A 284 0.47 -6.84 -9.27
C LEU A 284 -0.55 -5.76 -9.64
N ILE A 285 -0.14 -4.51 -9.48
CA ILE A 285 -0.86 -3.33 -9.95
C ILE A 285 0.07 -2.46 -10.80
N GLY A 286 -0.49 -1.85 -11.85
CA GLY A 286 0.24 -0.89 -12.65
C GLY A 286 -0.64 -0.22 -13.69
N GLU A 287 -0.09 -0.03 -14.89
CA GLU A 287 -0.76 0.66 -16.00
C GLU A 287 -0.60 -0.11 -17.32
N LEU A 288 -1.59 0.06 -18.19
CA LEU A 288 -1.57 -0.39 -19.57
C LEU A 288 -1.89 0.80 -20.48
N ALA A 289 -1.04 1.06 -21.48
CA ALA A 289 -1.31 2.07 -22.49
C ALA A 289 -2.27 1.51 -23.56
N THR A 290 -3.31 2.27 -23.89
CA THR A 290 -4.30 1.94 -24.92
C THR A 290 -4.45 3.11 -25.89
N GLU A 291 -5.20 2.90 -26.99
CA GLU A 291 -5.52 3.99 -27.92
C GLU A 291 -6.40 5.08 -27.30
N GLU A 292 -7.13 4.76 -26.22
CA GLU A 292 -8.12 5.64 -25.58
C GLU A 292 -7.62 6.29 -24.28
N GLY A 293 -6.35 6.07 -23.91
CA GLY A 293 -5.77 6.52 -22.65
C GLY A 293 -5.05 5.39 -21.90
N LYS A 294 -4.70 5.62 -20.65
CA LYS A 294 -4.11 4.59 -19.77
C LYS A 294 -5.16 3.90 -18.91
N GLN A 295 -5.02 2.60 -18.73
CA GLN A 295 -5.86 1.80 -17.85
C GLN A 295 -5.06 1.36 -16.62
N LEU A 296 -5.65 1.45 -15.43
CA LEU A 296 -5.12 0.78 -14.25
C LEU A 296 -5.29 -0.72 -14.44
N ILE A 297 -4.25 -1.50 -14.14
CA ILE A 297 -4.34 -2.96 -14.23
C ILE A 297 -4.17 -3.62 -12.87
N LEU A 298 -4.91 -4.70 -12.65
CA LEU A 298 -4.64 -5.67 -11.59
C LEU A 298 -4.38 -7.04 -12.20
N ARG A 299 -3.35 -7.72 -11.69
CA ARG A 299 -2.98 -9.07 -12.11
C ARG A 299 -2.71 -9.94 -10.90
N LYS A 300 -3.50 -11.02 -10.76
CA LYS A 300 -3.40 -11.95 -9.63
C LYS A 300 -2.60 -13.20 -10.00
N PHE A 301 -1.73 -13.62 -9.08
CA PHE A 301 -0.95 -14.84 -9.16
C PHE A 301 -1.23 -15.75 -7.97
N ASN A 302 -1.09 -17.06 -8.18
CA ASN A 302 -0.96 -18.01 -7.08
C ASN A 302 0.49 -18.05 -6.55
N ALA A 303 0.73 -18.85 -5.51
CA ALA A 303 2.04 -18.94 -4.86
C ALA A 303 3.18 -19.42 -5.80
N ASP A 304 2.88 -20.22 -6.83
CA ASP A 304 3.87 -20.72 -7.80
C ASP A 304 4.07 -19.76 -8.99
N LEU A 305 3.64 -18.50 -8.84
CA LEU A 305 3.64 -17.49 -9.90
C LEU A 305 2.72 -17.85 -11.09
N GLY A 306 1.81 -18.80 -10.91
CA GLY A 306 0.75 -19.14 -11.86
C GLY A 306 -0.24 -17.98 -11.98
N HIS A 307 -0.42 -17.47 -13.20
CA HIS A 307 -1.37 -16.39 -13.48
C HIS A 307 -2.81 -16.89 -13.28
N LEU A 308 -3.59 -16.18 -12.47
CA LEU A 308 -4.99 -16.51 -12.21
C LEU A 308 -5.93 -15.65 -13.04
N TRP A 309 -5.79 -14.32 -12.95
CA TRP A 309 -6.60 -13.39 -13.74
C TRP A 309 -5.89 -12.05 -13.94
N PHE A 310 -6.37 -11.32 -14.94
CA PHE A 310 -5.95 -9.97 -15.31
C PHE A 310 -7.19 -9.12 -15.55
N LYS A 311 -7.20 -7.90 -15.01
CA LYS A 311 -8.31 -6.94 -15.11
C LYS A 311 -7.78 -5.54 -15.40
N GLU A 312 -8.51 -4.84 -16.24
CA GLU A 312 -8.28 -3.44 -16.61
C GLU A 312 -9.39 -2.59 -15.98
N TYR A 313 -9.02 -1.43 -15.46
CA TYR A 313 -9.91 -0.47 -14.82
C TYR A 313 -9.61 0.93 -15.33
N GLY A 314 -10.62 1.57 -15.89
CA GLY A 314 -10.52 2.92 -16.40
C GLY A 314 -11.64 3.23 -17.37
N ASN A 315 -11.67 4.47 -17.82
CA ASN A 315 -12.71 4.97 -18.72
C ASN A 315 -12.10 5.46 -20.03
N PRO A 316 -12.82 5.35 -21.16
CA PRO A 316 -12.39 5.96 -22.40
C PRO A 316 -12.12 7.47 -22.25
N GLY A 317 -10.94 7.92 -22.66
CA GLY A 317 -10.51 9.32 -22.58
C GLY A 317 -9.98 9.76 -21.20
N GLU A 318 -9.76 8.81 -20.29
CA GLU A 318 -9.10 9.03 -19.01
C GLU A 318 -7.78 8.23 -18.96
N ASP A 319 -6.80 8.77 -18.23
CA ASP A 319 -5.56 8.10 -17.89
C ASP A 319 -5.63 7.64 -16.42
N GLU A 320 -5.97 6.37 -16.21
CA GLU A 320 -5.89 5.70 -14.93
C GLU A 320 -4.54 4.99 -14.74
N VAL A 321 -3.86 5.28 -13.63
CA VAL A 321 -2.56 4.68 -13.28
C VAL A 321 -2.64 4.12 -11.88
N GLY A 322 -2.46 2.80 -11.75
CA GLY A 322 -2.38 2.13 -10.45
C GLY A 322 -1.02 2.31 -9.79
N ARG A 323 -1.01 2.50 -8.47
CA ARG A 323 0.22 2.71 -7.68
C ARG A 323 0.44 1.69 -6.60
N ALA A 324 -0.60 1.28 -5.89
CA ALA A 324 -0.53 0.23 -4.87
C ALA A 324 -1.84 -0.53 -4.74
N ALA A 325 -1.73 -1.80 -4.39
CA ALA A 325 -2.87 -2.64 -4.08
C ALA A 325 -2.62 -3.39 -2.77
N SER A 326 -3.70 -3.69 -2.05
CA SER A 326 -3.68 -4.51 -0.84
C SER A 326 -4.90 -5.42 -0.84
N GLU A 327 -4.74 -6.61 -0.28
CA GLU A 327 -5.88 -7.45 0.09
C GLU A 327 -6.70 -6.76 1.18
N ALA A 328 -8.02 -6.91 1.10
CA ALA A 328 -8.99 -6.48 2.10
C ALA A 328 -9.37 -7.69 2.97
N ALA A 329 -9.88 -7.44 4.19
CA ALA A 329 -10.24 -8.52 5.12
C ALA A 329 -11.37 -9.44 4.58
N ASP A 330 -12.18 -8.94 3.65
CA ASP A 330 -13.24 -9.71 2.98
C ASP A 330 -12.72 -10.57 1.80
N GLY A 331 -11.41 -10.59 1.54
CA GLY A 331 -10.76 -11.28 0.43
C GLY A 331 -10.82 -10.55 -0.91
N GLY A 332 -11.41 -9.36 -0.94
CA GLY A 332 -11.33 -8.42 -2.06
C GLY A 332 -10.02 -7.61 -2.06
N TYR A 333 -9.97 -6.55 -2.86
CA TYR A 333 -8.75 -5.73 -3.00
C TYR A 333 -9.05 -4.24 -2.99
N PHE A 334 -8.25 -3.50 -2.22
CA PHE A 334 -8.12 -2.05 -2.35
C PHE A 334 -7.01 -1.75 -3.35
N ALA A 335 -7.27 -0.85 -4.29
CA ALA A 335 -6.29 -0.32 -5.24
C ALA A 335 -6.34 1.20 -5.20
N VAL A 336 -5.16 1.84 -5.15
CA VAL A 336 -5.01 3.29 -5.20
C VAL A 336 -4.13 3.72 -6.35
N GLY A 337 -4.35 4.94 -6.81
CA GLY A 337 -3.58 5.53 -7.90
C GLY A 337 -4.04 6.93 -8.26
N SER A 338 -3.99 7.23 -9.54
CA SER A 338 -4.45 8.51 -10.09
C SER A 338 -5.38 8.31 -11.29
N THR A 339 -6.26 9.27 -11.51
CA THR A 339 -7.11 9.39 -12.72
C THR A 339 -7.05 10.83 -13.21
N LYS A 340 -7.03 11.03 -14.52
CA LYS A 340 -7.13 12.36 -15.13
C LYS A 340 -7.73 12.24 -16.52
N THR A 341 -8.40 13.29 -16.99
CA THR A 341 -8.79 13.36 -18.40
C THR A 341 -7.54 13.42 -19.29
N THR A 342 -7.48 12.59 -20.33
CA THR A 342 -6.34 12.50 -21.23
C THR A 342 -6.02 13.87 -21.85
N GLY A 343 -4.74 14.25 -21.84
CA GLY A 343 -4.27 15.55 -22.31
C GLY A 343 -4.44 16.71 -21.31
N THR A 344 -4.94 16.45 -20.10
CA THR A 344 -4.92 17.41 -19.00
C THR A 344 -3.79 17.13 -18.00
N GLU A 345 -3.51 18.12 -17.16
CA GLU A 345 -2.41 18.07 -16.17
C GLU A 345 -2.90 17.78 -14.74
N ILE A 346 -4.20 17.95 -14.48
CA ILE A 346 -4.73 17.82 -13.12
C ILE A 346 -5.23 16.39 -12.93
N SER A 347 -4.51 15.63 -12.12
CA SER A 347 -4.94 14.30 -11.68
C SER A 347 -5.69 14.35 -10.35
N GLN A 348 -6.56 13.37 -10.15
CA GLN A 348 -7.30 13.13 -8.92
C GLN A 348 -6.78 11.83 -8.30
N VAL A 349 -6.85 11.72 -6.97
CA VAL A 349 -6.58 10.44 -6.30
C VAL A 349 -7.70 9.47 -6.71
N LEU A 350 -7.34 8.28 -7.20
CA LEU A 350 -8.29 7.22 -7.51
C LEU A 350 -8.19 6.13 -6.45
N ILE A 351 -9.33 5.67 -5.94
CA ILE A 351 -9.45 4.51 -5.05
C ILE A 351 -10.49 3.56 -5.65
N ILE A 352 -10.14 2.29 -5.75
CA ILE A 352 -11.03 1.23 -6.22
C ILE A 352 -11.06 0.14 -5.17
N LYS A 353 -12.27 -0.32 -4.81
CA LYS A 353 -12.47 -1.57 -4.10
C LYS A 353 -13.08 -2.59 -5.04
N THR A 354 -12.52 -3.80 -5.00
CA THR A 354 -13.00 -4.95 -5.75
C THR A 354 -13.36 -6.11 -4.83
N ASN A 355 -14.17 -7.03 -5.33
CA ASN A 355 -14.34 -8.35 -4.74
C ASN A 355 -13.15 -9.28 -5.07
N SER A 356 -13.18 -10.51 -4.58
CA SER A 356 -12.10 -11.50 -4.77
C SER A 356 -11.87 -11.95 -6.23
N ASP A 357 -12.85 -11.75 -7.11
CA ASP A 357 -12.77 -12.00 -8.55
C ASP A 357 -12.27 -10.77 -9.36
N GLY A 358 -11.99 -9.67 -8.66
CA GLY A 358 -11.56 -8.39 -9.26
C GLY A 358 -12.71 -7.58 -9.86
N ALA A 359 -13.99 -7.91 -9.60
CA ALA A 359 -15.09 -7.05 -10.01
C ALA A 359 -15.16 -5.81 -9.10
N VAL A 360 -15.37 -4.63 -9.68
CA VAL A 360 -15.50 -3.37 -8.93
C VAL A 360 -16.74 -3.41 -8.06
N GLU A 361 -16.58 -3.16 -6.77
CA GLU A 361 -17.68 -2.94 -5.83
C GLU A 361 -17.98 -1.45 -5.71
N TRP A 362 -16.95 -0.63 -5.59
CA TRP A 362 -17.03 0.82 -5.64
C TRP A 362 -15.72 1.44 -6.11
N ALA A 363 -15.82 2.66 -6.65
CA ALA A 363 -14.66 3.50 -6.98
C ALA A 363 -14.92 4.94 -6.52
N ARG A 364 -13.90 5.60 -6.00
CA ARG A 364 -13.95 6.96 -5.49
C ARG A 364 -12.81 7.79 -6.07
N LYS A 365 -13.07 9.08 -6.25
CA LYS A 365 -12.06 10.09 -6.58
C LYS A 365 -11.95 11.08 -5.42
N LEU A 366 -10.74 11.50 -5.06
CA LEU A 366 -10.52 12.65 -4.17
C LEU A 366 -9.92 13.82 -4.96
N ASN A 367 -10.23 15.05 -4.50
CA ASN A 367 -9.94 16.36 -5.11
C ASN A 367 -10.80 16.71 -6.33
N GLU A 368 -11.81 17.57 -6.17
CA GLU A 368 -12.48 18.28 -7.28
C GLU A 368 -11.79 19.62 -7.64
N ASP A 369 -10.70 19.95 -6.95
CA ASP A 369 -9.99 21.24 -7.05
C ASP A 369 -8.74 21.20 -7.95
N SER A 370 -8.17 22.38 -8.19
CA SER A 370 -7.07 22.64 -9.15
C SER A 370 -5.69 22.00 -8.85
N ALA A 371 -5.52 21.27 -7.73
CA ALA A 371 -4.24 20.68 -7.34
C ALA A 371 -4.18 19.19 -7.66
N ALA A 372 -3.10 18.75 -8.34
CA ALA A 372 -2.92 17.35 -8.71
C ALA A 372 -2.78 16.44 -7.48
N GLY A 373 -3.58 15.37 -7.44
CA GLY A 373 -3.55 14.32 -6.43
C GLY A 373 -3.19 12.95 -7.00
N THR A 374 -2.59 12.10 -6.17
CA THR A 374 -2.26 10.70 -6.48
C THR A 374 -2.21 9.92 -5.18
N GLY A 375 -2.81 8.74 -5.13
CA GLY A 375 -2.60 7.77 -4.06
C GLY A 375 -1.38 6.91 -4.40
N GLU A 376 -0.42 6.77 -3.48
CA GLU A 376 0.86 6.08 -3.76
C GLU A 376 0.98 4.74 -3.03
N ALA A 377 0.44 4.63 -1.81
CA ALA A 377 0.42 3.38 -1.05
C ALA A 377 -0.90 3.18 -0.32
N VAL A 378 -1.35 1.93 -0.24
CA VAL A 378 -2.53 1.50 0.50
C VAL A 378 -2.23 0.19 1.22
N ARG A 379 -2.80 0.00 2.42
CA ARG A 379 -2.76 -1.24 3.19
C ARG A 379 -4.14 -1.48 3.81
N GLY A 380 -4.64 -2.70 3.70
CA GLY A 380 -5.82 -3.14 4.45
C GLY A 380 -5.51 -3.11 5.95
N THR A 381 -6.51 -2.81 6.75
CA THR A 381 -6.39 -2.75 8.21
C THR A 381 -7.19 -3.88 8.87
N PRO A 382 -6.82 -4.33 10.10
CA PRO A 382 -7.46 -5.45 10.77
C PRO A 382 -8.96 -5.29 11.01
N ASP A 383 -9.43 -4.04 11.11
CA ASP A 383 -10.85 -3.64 11.20
C ASP A 383 -11.61 -3.74 9.85
N GLY A 384 -10.98 -4.28 8.81
CA GLY A 384 -11.56 -4.44 7.47
C GLY A 384 -11.52 -3.19 6.60
N GLY A 385 -10.98 -2.08 7.11
CA GLY A 385 -10.77 -0.85 6.36
C GLY A 385 -9.44 -0.81 5.60
N PHE A 386 -8.99 0.41 5.33
CA PHE A 386 -7.66 0.64 4.76
C PHE A 386 -7.02 1.92 5.31
N VAL A 387 -5.70 1.96 5.28
CA VAL A 387 -4.90 3.18 5.39
C VAL A 387 -4.19 3.44 4.07
N MET A 388 -4.13 4.70 3.64
CA MET A 388 -3.40 5.11 2.44
C MET A 388 -2.62 6.41 2.61
N THR A 389 -1.64 6.60 1.74
CA THR A 389 -0.90 7.86 1.59
C THR A 389 -0.77 8.24 0.11
N GLY A 390 -0.30 9.46 -0.13
CA GLY A 390 -0.15 10.05 -1.45
C GLY A 390 0.02 11.55 -1.38
N ARG A 391 -0.31 12.24 -2.47
CA ARG A 391 -0.36 13.71 -2.56
C ARG A 391 -1.79 14.19 -2.60
N HIS A 392 -2.12 15.14 -1.73
CA HIS A 392 -3.44 15.76 -1.64
C HIS A 392 -3.31 17.20 -1.15
N PHE A 393 -3.85 18.17 -1.91
CA PHE A 393 -3.72 19.61 -1.64
C PHE A 393 -2.28 20.12 -1.41
N GLY A 394 -1.29 19.56 -2.09
CA GLY A 394 0.12 19.91 -1.85
C GLY A 394 0.64 19.43 -0.50
N GLY A 395 0.02 18.43 0.12
CA GLY A 395 0.54 17.77 1.31
C GLY A 395 0.56 16.26 1.18
N ALA A 396 1.32 15.64 2.07
CA ALA A 396 1.37 14.20 2.22
C ALA A 396 0.09 13.74 2.95
N LEU A 397 -0.76 13.01 2.24
CA LEU A 397 -2.01 12.48 2.77
C LEU A 397 -1.72 11.31 3.73
N LEU A 398 -2.46 11.23 4.83
CA LEU A 398 -2.68 9.99 5.57
C LEU A 398 -4.18 9.86 5.76
N TRP A 399 -4.78 8.85 5.13
CA TRP A 399 -6.21 8.60 5.23
C TRP A 399 -6.46 7.18 5.73
N LYS A 400 -7.08 7.08 6.91
CA LYS A 400 -7.64 5.85 7.45
C LYS A 400 -9.15 5.86 7.22
N SER A 401 -9.66 4.81 6.60
CA SER A 401 -11.07 4.65 6.26
C SER A 401 -11.58 3.25 6.65
N ASP A 402 -12.90 3.09 6.57
CA ASP A 402 -13.60 1.81 6.67
C ASP A 402 -13.56 1.04 5.33
N SER A 403 -14.22 -0.12 5.28
CA SER A 403 -14.31 -0.94 4.06
C SER A 403 -15.08 -0.27 2.90
N GLN A 404 -15.85 0.77 3.20
CA GLN A 404 -16.68 1.49 2.23
C GLN A 404 -16.01 2.76 1.71
N GLY A 405 -14.82 3.11 2.20
CA GLY A 405 -14.11 4.31 1.80
C GLY A 405 -14.78 5.60 2.28
N THR A 406 -15.35 5.58 3.49
CA THR A 406 -15.90 6.78 4.13
C THR A 406 -14.81 7.85 4.28
N VAL A 407 -15.11 9.05 3.76
CA VAL A 407 -14.27 10.24 3.93
C VAL A 407 -14.79 10.98 5.18
N PRO A 408 -13.95 11.19 6.21
CA PRO A 408 -14.31 11.99 7.38
C PRO A 408 -14.72 13.42 6.97
N GLN A 409 -15.74 13.98 7.63
CA GLN A 409 -16.26 15.33 7.34
C GLN A 409 -15.42 16.45 7.96
#